data_AF-A0A6I3U9V7-F1
#
_entry.id   AF-A0A6I3U9V7-F1
#
_cell.length_a   1.000
_cell.length_b   1.000
_cell.length_c   1.000
_cell.angle_alpha   90.00
_cell.angle_beta   90.00
_cell.angle_gamma   90.00
#
_symmetry.space_group_name_H-M   'P 1'
#
loop_
_entity.id
_entity.type
_entity.pdbx_description
1 polymer ?
#
loop_
_entity_poly.entity_id
_entity_poly.type
_entity_poly.pdbx_seq_one_letter_code
_entity_poly.pdbx_strand_id
1 'polypeptide(L)' 'PITYRKVPASLLSAIASTLEFIYKILHLKGEPVLTRYTYYLLRYSQTLDISKAERDLGYRPRISISEGIDQYVQDYRKH' A
#
# COMPACT_ATOMS: atom_id res chain seq x y z
N PRO A 1 -10.29 -6.14 18.91
CA PRO A 1 -8.80 -6.13 18.94
C PRO A 1 -8.29 -6.62 17.58
N ILE A 2 -7.30 -5.94 17.00
CA ILE A 2 -6.71 -6.37 15.71
C ILE A 2 -5.81 -7.57 15.97
N THR A 3 -6.06 -8.67 15.27
CA THR A 3 -5.26 -9.90 15.37
C THR A 3 -4.50 -10.12 14.07
N TYR A 4 -3.17 -10.17 14.15
CA TYR A 4 -2.33 -10.38 12.98
C TYR A 4 -2.05 -11.86 12.77
N ARG A 5 -2.16 -12.34 11.53
CA ARG A 5 -1.78 -13.70 11.14
C ARG A 5 -0.58 -13.66 10.21
N LYS A 6 0.46 -14.44 10.54
CA LYS A 6 1.61 -14.64 9.64
C LYS A 6 1.21 -15.60 8.53
N VAL A 7 1.37 -15.17 7.29
CA VAL A 7 1.10 -15.98 6.09
C VAL A 7 2.41 -16.07 5.29
N PRO A 8 2.79 -17.25 4.77
CA PRO A 8 3.99 -17.39 3.94
C PRO A 8 3.92 -16.51 2.69
N ALA A 9 5.04 -15.83 2.39
CA ALA A 9 5.12 -14.89 1.27
C ALA A 9 4.88 -15.56 -0.09
N SER A 10 5.40 -16.77 -0.28
CA SER A 10 5.19 -17.57 -1.49
C SER A 10 3.72 -17.91 -1.72
N LEU A 11 3.00 -18.27 -0.66
CA LEU A 11 1.57 -18.57 -0.72
C LEU A 11 0.76 -17.33 -1.14
N LEU A 12 1.03 -16.18 -0.52
CA LEU A 12 0.40 -14.90 -0.89
C LEU A 12 0.69 -14.50 -2.34
N SER A 13 1.92 -14.70 -2.80
CA SER A 13 2.31 -14.40 -4.18
C SER A 13 1.60 -15.31 -5.20
N ALA A 14 1.41 -16.59 -4.87
CA ALA A 14 0.64 -17.53 -5.67
C ALA A 14 -0.83 -17.11 -5.75
N ILE A 15 -1.46 -16.79 -4.61
CA ILE A 15 -2.85 -16.31 -4.55
C ILE A 15 -3.04 -15.07 -5.42
N ALA A 16 -2.15 -14.07 -5.28
CA ALA A 16 -2.20 -12.84 -6.08
C ALA A 16 -2.15 -13.13 -7.59
N SER A 17 -1.24 -14.03 -8.01
CA SER A 17 -1.08 -14.40 -9.42
C SER A 17 -2.29 -15.16 -9.96
N THR A 18 -2.88 -16.05 -9.17
CA THR A 18 -4.08 -16.80 -9.55
C THR A 18 -5.30 -15.89 -9.68
N LEU A 19 -5.47 -14.93 -8.77
CA LEU A 19 -6.57 -13.98 -8.82
C LEU A 19 -6.50 -13.09 -10.08
N GLU A 20 -5.33 -12.54 -10.39
CA GLU A 20 -5.11 -11.77 -11.63
C GLU A 20 -5.41 -12.61 -12.88
N PHE A 21 -4.97 -13.87 -12.90
CA PHE A 21 -5.22 -14.79 -14.02
C PHE A 21 -6.72 -15.05 -14.23
N ILE A 22 -7.46 -15.31 -13.16
CA ILE A 22 -8.92 -15.54 -13.20
C ILE A 22 -9.64 -14.30 -13.71
N TYR A 23 -9.32 -13.12 -13.16
CA TYR A 23 -9.95 -11.86 -13.58
C TYR A 23 -9.67 -11.55 -15.05
N LYS A 24 -8.45 -11.83 -15.51
CA LYS A 24 -8.05 -11.64 -16.91
C LYS A 24 -8.79 -12.60 -17.86
N ILE A 25 -8.92 -13.87 -17.50
CA ILE A 25 -9.55 -14.89 -18.38
C ILE A 25 -11.07 -14.75 -18.41
N LEU A 26 -11.68 -14.52 -17.25
CA LEU A 26 -13.14 -14.39 -17.13
C LEU A 26 -13.64 -12.97 -17.46
N HIS A 27 -12.74 -12.05 -17.82
CA HIS A 27 -13.05 -10.63 -18.09
C HIS A 27 -13.91 -9.99 -17.00
N LEU A 28 -13.57 -10.27 -15.73
CA LEU A 28 -14.31 -9.73 -14.59
C LEU A 28 -14.09 -8.22 -14.52
N LYS A 29 -15.15 -7.49 -14.16
CA LYS A 29 -15.08 -6.05 -13.96
C LYS A 29 -14.41 -5.72 -12.62
N GLY A 30 -13.54 -4.72 -12.60
CA GLY A 30 -12.85 -4.24 -11.40
C GLY A 30 -11.49 -4.90 -11.17
N GLU A 31 -10.81 -4.49 -10.09
CA GLU A 31 -9.51 -5.04 -9.69
C GLU A 31 -9.70 -6.26 -8.77
N PRO A 32 -8.84 -7.30 -8.87
CA PRO A 32 -8.78 -8.35 -7.86
C PRO A 32 -8.49 -7.78 -6.48
N VAL A 33 -9.06 -8.40 -5.43
CA VAL A 33 -8.83 -8.01 -4.03
C VAL A 33 -7.34 -8.02 -3.65
N LEU A 34 -6.55 -8.88 -4.29
CA LEU A 34 -5.10 -8.92 -4.15
C LEU A 34 -4.46 -9.08 -5.52
N THR A 35 -3.68 -8.07 -5.90
CA THR A 35 -2.82 -8.09 -7.09
C THR A 35 -1.37 -8.34 -6.69
N ARG A 36 -0.52 -8.72 -7.66
CA ARG A 36 0.92 -8.81 -7.47
C ARG A 36 1.51 -7.46 -7.09
N TYR A 37 0.95 -6.38 -7.65
CA TYR A 37 1.32 -5.01 -7.26
C TYR A 37 1.10 -4.78 -5.76
N THR A 38 -0.12 -5.02 -5.27
CA THR A 38 -0.43 -4.86 -3.83
C THR A 38 0.41 -5.81 -2.97
N TYR A 39 0.66 -7.04 -3.41
CA TYR A 39 1.57 -7.96 -2.71
C TYR A 39 2.97 -7.36 -2.52
N TYR A 40 3.59 -6.85 -3.59
CA TYR A 40 4.92 -6.24 -3.49
C TYR A 40 4.92 -4.96 -2.68
N LEU A 41 3.84 -4.17 -2.77
CA LEU A 41 3.65 -2.95 -2.00
C LEU A 41 3.67 -3.23 -0.49
N LEU A 42 3.03 -4.31 -0.05
CA LEU A 42 2.96 -4.71 1.36
C LEU A 42 4.18 -5.53 1.82
N ARG A 43 4.84 -6.25 0.91
CA ARG A 43 5.96 -7.15 1.25
C ARG A 43 7.23 -6.38 1.61
N TYR A 44 7.46 -5.24 0.97
CA TYR A 44 8.69 -4.47 1.06
C TYR A 44 8.46 -3.09 1.69
N SER A 45 9.47 -2.62 2.43
CA SER A 45 9.45 -1.28 3.00
C SER A 45 9.60 -0.23 1.90
N GLN A 46 8.72 0.76 1.90
CA GLN A 46 8.71 1.86 0.94
C GLN A 46 9.23 3.14 1.58
N THR A 47 10.52 3.17 1.85
CA THR A 47 11.18 4.38 2.36
C THR A 47 11.69 5.22 1.21
N LEU A 48 11.24 6.47 1.12
CA LEU A 48 11.74 7.46 0.17
C LEU A 48 12.57 8.49 0.92
N ASP A 49 13.83 8.65 0.53
CA ASP A 49 14.71 9.69 1.05
C ASP A 49 14.38 11.03 0.38
N ILE A 50 13.97 12.00 1.20
CA ILE A 50 13.59 13.34 0.75
C ILE A 50 14.77 14.31 0.66
N SER A 51 15.99 13.90 1.03
CA SER A 51 17.16 14.78 1.10
C SER A 51 17.43 15.53 -0.20
N LYS A 52 17.12 14.93 -1.36
CA LYS A 52 17.26 15.61 -2.66
C LYS A 52 16.22 16.72 -2.83
N ALA A 53 14.97 16.48 -2.44
CA ALA A 53 13.92 17.51 -2.50
C ALA A 53 14.26 18.68 -1.57
N GLU A 54 14.81 18.40 -0.39
CA GLU A 54 15.23 19.45 0.54
C GLU A 54 16.35 20.32 -0.01
N ARG A 55 17.36 19.72 -0.64
CA ARG A 55 18.51 20.44 -1.21
C ARG A 55 18.16 21.19 -2.48
N ASP A 56 17.50 20.53 -3.42
CA ASP A 56 17.35 21.04 -4.78
C ASP A 56 16.12 21.94 -4.92
N LEU A 57 15.08 21.71 -4.11
CA LEU A 57 13.80 22.41 -4.19
C LEU A 57 13.52 23.28 -2.95
N GLY A 58 14.42 23.29 -1.96
CA GLY A 58 14.18 23.95 -0.68
C GLY A 58 13.00 23.37 0.09
N TYR A 59 12.59 22.13 -0.21
CA TYR A 59 11.43 21.50 0.39
C TYR A 59 11.63 21.31 1.90
N ARG A 60 10.60 21.66 2.68
CA ARG A 60 10.53 21.37 4.12
C ARG A 60 9.15 20.79 4.44
N PRO A 61 9.07 19.58 5.02
CA PRO A 61 7.80 19.02 5.48
C PRO A 61 7.13 19.96 6.48
N ARG A 62 5.87 20.35 6.22
CA ARG A 62 5.10 21.20 7.14
C ARG A 62 4.49 20.41 8.30
N ILE A 63 4.23 19.12 8.05
CA ILE A 63 3.76 18.15 9.02
C ILE A 63 4.56 16.86 8.80
N SER A 64 4.73 16.08 9.87
CA SER A 64 5.29 14.74 9.78
C SER A 64 4.32 13.76 9.11
N ILE A 65 4.84 12.63 8.61
CA ILE A 65 4.00 11.56 8.05
C ILE A 65 3.00 11.03 9.08
N SER A 66 3.40 10.87 10.34
CA SER A 66 2.53 10.43 11.44
C SER A 66 1.38 11.42 11.69
N GLU A 67 1.68 12.72 11.80
CA GLU A 67 0.64 13.74 11.99
C GLU A 67 -0.33 13.79 10.81
N GLY A 68 0.19 13.67 9.57
CA GLY A 68 -0.63 13.64 8.38
C GLY A 68 -1.60 12.45 8.34
N ILE A 69 -1.13 11.26 8.76
CA ILE A 69 -1.98 10.06 8.88
C ILE A 69 -3.06 10.27 9.94
N ASP A 70 -2.69 10.79 11.12
CA ASP A 70 -3.64 11.02 12.20
C ASP A 70 -4.71 12.04 11.80
N GLN A 71 -4.31 13.13 11.15
CA GLN A 71 -5.24 14.15 10.64
C GLN A 71 -6.19 13.56 9.59
N TYR A 72 -5.68 12.75 8.66
CA TYR A 72 -6.50 12.09 7.65
C TYR A 72 -7.52 11.14 8.29
N VAL A 73 -7.11 10.31 9.24
CA VAL A 73 -8.01 9.36 9.93
C VAL A 73 -9.11 10.08 10.69
N GLN A 74 -8.79 11.21 11.33
CA GLN A 74 -9.79 12.03 12.01
C GLN A 74 -10.82 12.61 11.04
N ASP A 75 -10.37 13.10 9.89
CA ASP A 75 -11.26 13.69 8.88
C ASP A 75 -12.15 12.64 8.21
N TYR A 76 -11.58 11.48 7.87
CA TYR A 76 -12.29 10.34 7.29
C TYR A 76 -13.37 9.77 8.20
N ARG A 77 -13.21 9.84 9.53
CA ARG A 77 -14.22 9.36 10.49
C ARG A 77 -15.38 10.33 10.71
N LYS A 78 -15.21 11.60 10.35
CA LYS A 78 -16.24 12.64 10.51
C LYS A 78 -17.22 12.67 9.35
N HIS A 79 -16.81 12.18 8.19
CA HIS A 79 -17.61 12.06 6.96
C HIS A 79 -18.00 10.60 6.73
#